data_AF-A0AAW0AR53-F1
#
_entry.id   AF-A0AAW0AR53-F1
#
_cell.length_a   1.000
_cell.length_b   1.000
_cell.length_c   1.000
_cell.angle_alpha   90.00
_cell.angle_beta   90.00
_cell.angle_gamma   90.00
#
_symmetry.space_group_name_H-M   'P 1'
#
loop_
_entity.id
_entity.type
_entity.pdbx_description
1 polymer ?
#
loop_
_entity_poly.entity_id
_entity_poly.type
_entity_poly.pdbx_seq_one_letter_code
_entity_poly.pdbx_strand_id
1 'polypeptide(L)'
;MVYPQRTPGDVPASVRNLLLSMKRLQEILRHWSLNQATEGQVSDVFVQIGTDFHTTVHAFAHHQIDLSDLHSIPTDLRTVLEQCLAEDPSPEVLSLYMPQVRQVLYRVLKGLQARQELWRTVSGAHTPMIPPGYEQ
;
A
#
# COMPACT_ATOMS: atom_id res chain seq x y z
N MET A 1 -5.99 -26.41 16.49
CA MET A 1 -5.29 -25.24 15.92
C MET A 1 -6.33 -24.41 15.18
N VAL A 2 -6.79 -23.32 15.80
CA VAL A 2 -7.69 -22.35 15.14
C VAL A 2 -6.82 -21.54 14.20
N TYR A 3 -6.90 -21.82 12.90
CA TYR A 3 -6.41 -20.89 11.89
C TYR A 3 -7.28 -19.64 12.03
N PRO A 4 -6.72 -18.43 12.28
CA PRO A 4 -7.52 -17.23 12.20
C PRO A 4 -8.08 -17.17 10.78
N GLN A 5 -9.37 -17.47 10.64
CA GLN A 5 -10.09 -17.27 9.40
C GLN A 5 -9.87 -15.80 9.05
N ARG A 6 -9.23 -15.53 7.89
CA ARG A 6 -9.24 -14.18 7.31
C ARG A 6 -10.70 -13.79 7.23
N THR A 7 -11.14 -12.96 8.17
CA THR A 7 -12.54 -12.61 8.28
C THR A 7 -12.77 -11.64 7.12
N PRO A 8 -13.62 -11.99 6.13
CA PRO A 8 -13.96 -11.04 5.08
C PRO A 8 -14.59 -9.82 5.77
N GLY A 9 -13.90 -8.67 5.71
CA GLY A 9 -14.26 -7.46 6.46
C GLY A 9 -13.28 -7.00 7.55
N ASP A 10 -12.15 -7.71 7.77
CA ASP A 10 -11.10 -7.24 8.70
C ASP A 10 -10.26 -6.11 8.08
N VAL A 11 -10.82 -4.91 8.16
CA VAL A 11 -10.21 -3.64 7.74
C VAL A 11 -8.82 -3.41 8.37
N PRO A 12 -8.61 -3.56 9.69
CA PRO A 12 -7.31 -3.27 10.29
C PRO A 12 -6.20 -4.23 9.83
N ALA A 13 -6.47 -5.53 9.68
CA ALA A 13 -5.47 -6.46 9.14
C ALA A 13 -5.17 -6.16 7.67
N SER A 14 -6.18 -5.83 6.87
CA SER A 14 -6.01 -5.51 5.45
C SER A 14 -5.16 -4.25 5.25
N VAL A 15 -5.46 -3.19 6.00
CA VAL A 15 -4.67 -1.95 5.98
C VAL A 15 -3.26 -2.18 6.46
N ARG A 16 -3.07 -2.93 7.55
CA ARG A 16 -1.72 -3.27 8.03
C ARG A 16 -0.91 -4.00 6.96
N ASN A 17 -1.49 -4.98 6.27
CA ASN A 17 -0.80 -5.72 5.21
C ASN A 17 -0.42 -4.79 4.04
N LEU A 18 -1.34 -3.92 3.62
CA LEU A 18 -1.09 -2.92 2.58
C LEU A 18 0.08 -2.00 2.95
N LEU A 19 0.12 -1.48 4.18
CA LEU A 19 1.22 -0.64 4.66
C LEU A 19 2.57 -1.38 4.70
N LEU A 20 2.56 -2.65 5.09
CA LEU A 20 3.77 -3.49 5.09
C LEU A 20 4.29 -3.73 3.66
N SER A 21 3.39 -4.04 2.72
CA SER A 21 3.73 -4.24 1.31
C SER A 21 4.27 -2.95 0.68
N MET A 22 3.70 -1.79 1.02
CA MET A 22 4.21 -0.47 0.61
C MET A 22 5.62 -0.18 1.14
N LYS A 23 5.87 -0.49 2.41
CA LYS A 23 7.21 -0.33 2.99
C LYS A 23 8.22 -1.27 2.33
N ARG A 24 7.82 -2.51 2.07
CA ARG A 24 8.65 -3.48 1.33
C ARG A 24 8.96 -3.00 -0.09
N LEU A 25 8.04 -2.30 -0.76
CA LEU A 25 8.30 -1.71 -2.08
C LEU A 25 9.43 -0.67 -2.02
N GLN A 26 9.41 0.21 -1.01
CA GLN A 26 10.50 1.19 -0.83
C GLN A 26 11.84 0.50 -0.55
N GLU A 27 11.85 -0.57 0.24
CA GLU A 27 13.05 -1.34 0.55
C GLU A 27 13.61 -2.06 -0.68
N ILE A 28 12.76 -2.75 -1.45
CA ILE A 28 13.19 -3.48 -2.65
C ILE A 28 13.66 -2.52 -3.75
N LEU A 29 13.04 -1.34 -3.88
CA LEU A 29 13.53 -0.30 -4.79
C LEU A 29 14.93 0.19 -4.40
N ARG A 30 15.20 0.33 -3.10
CA ARG A 30 16.54 0.67 -2.59
C ARG A 30 17.55 -0.42 -2.93
N HIS A 31 17.19 -1.69 -2.76
CA HIS A 31 18.06 -2.80 -3.17
C HIS A 31 18.24 -2.86 -4.69
N TRP A 32 17.19 -2.60 -5.48
CA TRP A 32 17.27 -2.53 -6.94
C TRP A 32 18.25 -1.46 -7.39
N SER A 33 18.21 -0.26 -6.79
CA SER A 33 19.16 0.83 -7.09
C SER A 33 20.63 0.51 -6.78
N LEU A 34 20.87 -0.50 -5.93
CA LEU A 34 22.20 -1.00 -5.58
C LEU A 34 22.57 -2.28 -6.35
N ASN A 35 21.79 -2.64 -7.37
CA ASN A 35 21.91 -3.91 -8.11
C ASN A 35 21.80 -5.17 -7.20
N GLN A 36 21.12 -5.04 -6.05
CA GLN A 36 20.88 -6.12 -5.08
C GLN A 36 19.49 -6.75 -5.22
N ALA A 37 18.61 -6.15 -6.02
CA ALA A 37 17.32 -6.71 -6.39
C ALA A 37 17.08 -6.56 -7.90
N THR A 38 16.24 -7.42 -8.44
CA THR A 38 15.88 -7.41 -9.87
C THR A 38 14.54 -6.72 -10.07
N GLU A 39 14.30 -6.22 -11.27
CA GLU A 39 13.00 -5.63 -11.66
C GLU A 39 11.83 -6.59 -11.40
N GLY A 40 12.05 -7.90 -11.58
CA GLY A 40 11.08 -8.95 -11.26
C GLY A 40 10.71 -9.01 -9.77
N GLN A 41 11.66 -8.79 -8.86
CA GLN A 41 11.39 -8.73 -7.42
C GLN A 41 10.59 -7.46 -7.06
N VAL A 42 10.88 -6.32 -7.70
CA VAL A 42 10.09 -5.10 -7.51
C VAL A 42 8.67 -5.30 -8.02
N SER A 43 8.52 -5.96 -9.18
CA SER A 43 7.23 -6.27 -9.79
C SER A 43 6.39 -7.22 -8.93
N ASP A 44 7.01 -8.24 -8.32
CA ASP A 44 6.32 -9.17 -7.40
C ASP A 44 5.71 -8.42 -6.20
N VAL A 45 6.49 -7.52 -5.58
CA VAL A 45 6.00 -6.68 -4.49
C VAL A 45 4.87 -5.74 -4.95
N PHE A 46 4.97 -5.19 -6.16
CA PHE A 46 3.89 -4.38 -6.74
C PHE A 46 2.59 -5.18 -6.93
N VAL A 47 2.66 -6.42 -7.43
CA VAL A 47 1.50 -7.32 -7.55
C VAL A 47 0.89 -7.62 -6.17
N GLN A 48 1.74 -7.82 -5.16
CA GLN A 48 1.30 -8.02 -3.78
C GLN A 48 0.56 -6.77 -3.25
N ILE A 49 1.08 -5.56 -3.49
CA ILE A 49 0.40 -4.30 -3.13
C ILE A 49 -0.98 -4.22 -3.79
N GLY A 50 -1.10 -4.55 -5.08
CA GLY A 50 -2.39 -4.55 -5.77
C GLY A 50 -3.38 -5.52 -5.12
N THR A 51 -2.91 -6.70 -4.70
CA THR A 51 -3.72 -7.71 -4.01
C THR A 51 -4.17 -7.25 -2.62
N ASP A 52 -3.25 -6.68 -1.82
CA ASP A 52 -3.54 -6.12 -0.50
C ASP A 52 -4.49 -4.92 -0.59
N PHE A 53 -4.34 -4.11 -1.65
CA PHE A 53 -5.21 -2.97 -1.92
C PHE A 53 -6.63 -3.43 -2.26
N HIS A 54 -6.79 -4.41 -3.15
CA HIS A 54 -8.10 -4.96 -3.47
C HIS A 54 -8.76 -5.61 -2.24
N THR A 55 -7.97 -6.32 -1.41
CA THR A 55 -8.45 -6.88 -0.14
C THR A 55 -8.93 -5.78 0.80
N THR A 56 -8.21 -4.67 0.87
CA THR A 56 -8.58 -3.49 1.67
C THR A 56 -9.89 -2.88 1.16
N VAL A 57 -10.01 -2.63 -0.14
CA VAL A 57 -11.25 -2.14 -0.78
C VAL A 57 -12.43 -3.04 -0.44
N HIS A 58 -12.27 -4.36 -0.58
CA HIS A 58 -13.32 -5.33 -0.25
C HIS A 58 -13.68 -5.31 1.25
N ALA A 59 -12.69 -5.18 2.13
CA ALA A 59 -12.92 -5.10 3.57
C ALA A 59 -13.73 -3.86 3.96
N PHE A 60 -13.46 -2.70 3.35
CA PHE A 60 -14.25 -1.49 3.57
C PHE A 60 -15.64 -1.53 2.91
N ALA A 61 -15.76 -2.14 1.73
CA ALA A 61 -17.04 -2.31 1.05
C ALA A 61 -18.04 -3.13 1.90
N HIS A 62 -17.55 -4.10 2.69
CA HIS A 62 -18.34 -4.82 3.68
C HIS A 62 -18.98 -3.90 4.74
N HIS A 63 -18.37 -2.75 5.04
CA HIS A 63 -18.88 -1.73 5.97
C HIS A 63 -19.59 -0.58 5.25
N GLN A 64 -19.95 -0.74 3.96
CA GLN A 64 -20.56 0.29 3.11
C GLN A 64 -19.69 1.56 2.94
N ILE A 65 -18.37 1.42 3.06
CA ILE A 65 -17.41 2.52 2.88
C ILE A 65 -16.79 2.41 1.48
N ASP A 66 -16.98 3.44 0.68
CA ASP A 66 -16.45 3.50 -0.69
C ASP A 66 -14.97 3.92 -0.74
N LEU A 67 -14.18 3.14 -1.49
CA LEU A 67 -12.77 3.42 -1.80
C LEU A 67 -12.54 3.65 -3.30
N SER A 68 -13.60 3.92 -4.07
CA SER A 68 -13.49 4.07 -5.53
C SER A 68 -12.55 5.21 -5.93
N ASP A 69 -12.49 6.29 -5.13
CA ASP A 69 -11.55 7.40 -5.29
C ASP A 69 -10.07 6.96 -5.25
N LEU A 70 -9.77 5.83 -4.60
CA LEU A 70 -8.41 5.31 -4.47
C LEU A 70 -8.04 4.33 -5.60
N HIS A 71 -8.99 3.94 -6.47
CA HIS A 71 -8.75 2.97 -7.55
C HIS A 71 -7.69 3.40 -8.57
N SER A 72 -7.47 4.71 -8.72
CA SER A 72 -6.43 5.23 -9.62
C SER A 72 -5.00 5.08 -9.06
N ILE A 73 -4.86 4.86 -7.75
CA ILE A 73 -3.55 4.83 -7.08
C ILE A 73 -2.66 3.67 -7.56
N PRO A 74 -3.13 2.41 -7.64
CA PRO A 74 -2.30 1.32 -8.16
C PRO A 74 -1.80 1.59 -9.59
N THR A 75 -2.63 2.24 -10.40
CA THR A 75 -2.26 2.66 -11.77
C THR A 75 -1.17 3.74 -11.75
N ASP A 76 -1.31 4.77 -10.92
CA ASP A 76 -0.32 5.84 -10.76
C ASP A 76 1.03 5.26 -10.28
N LEU A 77 0.99 4.35 -9.30
CA LEU A 77 2.17 3.65 -8.81
C LEU A 77 2.84 2.83 -9.92
N ARG A 78 2.04 2.11 -10.72
CA ARG A 78 2.53 1.32 -11.85
C ARG A 78 3.29 2.19 -12.84
N THR A 79 2.72 3.32 -13.23
CA THR A 79 3.36 4.24 -14.18
C THR A 79 4.71 4.73 -13.66
N VAL A 80 4.80 5.13 -12.40
CA VAL A 80 6.06 5.56 -11.78
C VAL A 80 7.08 4.42 -11.74
N LEU A 81 6.66 3.20 -11.39
CA LEU A 81 7.54 2.02 -11.37
C LEU A 81 8.00 1.62 -12.76
N GLU A 82 7.11 1.62 -13.76
CA GLU A 82 7.47 1.32 -15.15
C GLU A 82 8.51 2.30 -15.70
N GLN A 83 8.39 3.60 -15.36
CA GLN A 83 9.40 4.59 -15.74
C GLN A 83 10.72 4.39 -14.99
N CYS A 84 10.66 4.12 -13.68
CA CYS A 84 11.86 3.89 -12.86
C CYS A 84 12.63 2.65 -13.30
N LEU A 85 11.94 1.53 -13.55
CA LEU A 85 12.54 0.26 -13.93
C LEU A 85 13.01 0.24 -15.40
N ALA A 86 12.52 1.15 -16.24
CA ALA A 86 13.01 1.32 -17.60
C ALA A 86 14.42 1.96 -17.68
N GLU A 87 14.89 2.57 -16.59
CA GLU A 87 16.24 3.13 -16.49
C GLU A 87 17.22 2.15 -15.83
N ASP A 88 18.52 2.43 -15.95
CA ASP A 88 19.56 1.60 -15.35
C ASP A 88 19.53 1.72 -13.80
N PRO A 89 19.58 0.59 -13.07
CA PRO A 89 19.53 0.57 -11.61
C PRO A 89 20.68 1.37 -10.98
N SER A 90 20.34 2.56 -10.49
CA SER A 90 21.27 3.46 -9.82
C SER A 90 20.60 4.27 -8.70
N PRO A 91 21.35 4.68 -7.66
CA PRO A 91 20.81 5.49 -6.57
C PRO A 91 20.33 6.87 -7.05
N GLU A 92 20.89 7.39 -8.14
CA GLU A 92 20.48 8.65 -8.76
C GLU A 92 19.09 8.54 -9.38
N VAL A 93 18.86 7.50 -10.19
CA VAL A 93 17.53 7.16 -10.75
C VAL A 93 16.53 6.99 -9.61
N LEU A 94 16.84 6.21 -8.58
CA LEU A 94 15.92 6.01 -7.46
C LEU A 94 15.58 7.33 -6.75
N SER A 95 16.56 8.23 -6.57
CA SER A 95 16.33 9.54 -5.94
C SER A 95 15.35 10.41 -6.74
N LEU A 96 15.38 10.30 -8.08
CA LEU A 96 14.47 11.02 -8.98
C LEU A 96 13.01 10.54 -8.84
N TYR A 97 12.78 9.22 -8.76
CA TYR A 97 11.42 8.64 -8.68
C TYR A 97 10.89 8.50 -7.25
N MET A 98 11.75 8.46 -6.22
CA MET A 98 11.34 8.39 -4.82
C MET A 98 10.32 9.45 -4.36
N PRO A 99 10.40 10.74 -4.77
CA PRO A 99 9.35 11.70 -4.43
C PRO A 99 7.98 11.30 -4.99
N GLN A 100 7.92 10.76 -6.22
CA GLN A 100 6.66 10.29 -6.82
C GLN A 100 6.12 9.06 -6.08
N VAL A 101 6.97 8.06 -5.82
CA VAL A 101 6.57 6.88 -5.03
C VAL A 101 6.02 7.30 -3.67
N ARG A 102 6.73 8.17 -2.94
CA ARG A 102 6.26 8.72 -1.65
C ARG A 102 4.94 9.45 -1.77
N GLN A 103 4.73 10.23 -2.84
CA GLN A 103 3.46 10.91 -3.08
C GLN A 103 2.30 9.93 -3.25
N VAL A 104 2.49 8.84 -4.02
CA VAL A 104 1.45 7.82 -4.20
C VAL A 104 1.13 7.11 -2.89
N LEU A 105 2.15 6.73 -2.12
CA LEU A 105 1.97 6.12 -0.80
C LEU A 105 1.23 7.04 0.18
N TYR A 106 1.56 8.33 0.17
CA TYR A 106 0.88 9.33 0.99
C TYR A 106 -0.59 9.49 0.61
N ARG A 107 -0.94 9.44 -0.69
CA ARG A 107 -2.35 9.45 -1.13
C ARG A 107 -3.13 8.27 -0.57
N VAL A 108 -2.52 7.07 -0.51
CA VAL A 108 -3.17 5.91 0.10
C VAL A 108 -3.38 6.13 1.60
N LEU A 109 -2.33 6.54 2.32
CA LEU A 109 -2.42 6.83 3.76
C LEU A 109 -3.54 7.82 4.07
N LYS A 110 -3.58 8.95 3.35
CA LYS A 110 -4.63 9.96 3.51
C LYS A 110 -6.02 9.42 3.19
N GLY A 111 -6.13 8.62 2.12
CA GLY A 111 -7.38 7.97 1.74
C GLY A 111 -7.91 7.04 2.83
N LEU A 112 -7.04 6.22 3.41
CA LEU A 112 -7.37 5.29 4.49
C LEU A 112 -7.68 6.03 5.80
N GLN A 113 -6.92 7.07 6.15
CA GLN A 113 -7.13 7.87 7.35
C GLN A 113 -8.49 8.59 7.31
N ALA A 114 -8.87 9.16 6.17
CA ALA A 114 -10.20 9.77 6.00
C ALA A 114 -11.34 8.76 6.23
N ARG A 115 -11.10 7.48 5.94
CA ARG A 115 -12.08 6.39 6.09
C ARG A 115 -11.98 5.69 7.45
N GLN A 116 -10.92 5.94 8.21
CA GLN A 116 -10.75 5.44 9.57
C GLN A 116 -11.84 5.95 10.50
N GLU A 117 -12.17 7.24 10.40
CA GLU A 117 -13.20 7.86 11.24
C GLU A 117 -14.60 7.32 10.92
N LEU A 118 -14.89 7.15 9.62
CA LEU A 118 -16.12 6.52 9.14
C LEU A 118 -16.23 5.08 9.63
N TRP A 119 -15.18 4.27 9.45
CA TRP A 119 -15.14 2.89 9.91
C TRP A 119 -15.29 2.77 11.42
N ARG A 120 -14.61 3.62 12.20
CA ARG A 120 -14.74 3.67 13.67
C ARG A 120 -16.19 3.90 14.09
N THR A 121 -16.87 4.83 13.43
CA THR A 121 -18.28 5.15 13.69
C THR A 121 -19.20 3.96 13.37
N VAL A 122 -18.98 3.29 12.23
CA VAL A 122 -19.83 2.18 11.77
C VAL A 122 -19.59 0.89 12.57
N SER A 123 -18.33 0.57 12.87
CA SER A 123 -17.96 -0.70 13.54
C SER A 123 -18.08 -0.63 15.06
N GLY A 124 -18.26 0.55 15.65
CA GLY A 124 -18.23 0.74 17.11
C GLY A 124 -16.90 0.34 17.76
N ALA A 125 -15.85 0.17 16.95
CA ALA A 125 -14.57 -0.39 17.37
C ALA A 125 -13.63 0.72 17.85
N HIS A 126 -13.05 0.56 19.04
CA HIS A 126 -12.02 1.48 19.55
C HIS A 126 -10.62 1.18 18.98
N THR A 127 -10.46 0.09 18.24
CA THR A 127 -9.15 -0.37 17.76
C THR A 127 -8.62 0.57 16.66
N PRO A 128 -7.42 1.16 16.82
CA PRO A 128 -6.81 1.96 15.76
C PRO A 128 -6.41 1.06 14.59
N MET A 129 -6.91 1.38 13.39
CA MET A 129 -6.55 0.71 12.13
C MET A 129 -5.10 0.98 11.73
N ILE A 130 -4.63 2.21 11.95
CA ILE A 130 -3.25 2.60 11.68
C ILE A 130 -2.51 2.57 13.01
N PRO A 131 -1.47 1.73 13.15
CA PRO A 131 -0.71 1.67 14.39
C PRO A 131 0.09 2.98 14.60
N PRO A 132 0.33 3.36 15.86
CA PRO A 132 1.12 4.55 16.18
C PRO A 132 2.52 4.42 15.56
N GLY A 133 2.91 5.39 14.75
CA GLY A 133 4.19 5.40 14.01
C GLY A 133 4.09 5.47 12.48
N TYR A 134 2.88 5.41 11.92
CA TYR A 134 2.61 5.64 10.48
C TYR A 134 1.96 7.01 10.20
N GLU A 135 1.84 7.87 11.21
CA GLU A 135 1.18 9.19 11.15
C GLU A 135 2.11 10.35 10.74
N GLN A 136 3.38 10.08 10.40
CA GLN A 136 4.39 11.11 10.10
C GLN A 136 4.97 10.99 8.69
#